data_AF-Q2B038-F1
#
_entry.id   AF-Q2B038-F1
#
_cell.length_a   1.000
_cell.length_b   1.000
_cell.length_c   1.000
_cell.angle_alpha   90.00
_cell.angle_beta   90.00
_cell.angle_gamma   90.00
#
_symmetry.space_group_name_H-M   'P 1'
#
loop_
_entity.id
_entity.type
_entity.pdbx_description
1 polymer ?
#
loop_
_entity_poly.entity_id
_entity_poly.type
_entity_poly.pdbx_seq_one_letter_code
_entity_poly.pdbx_strand_id
1 'polypeptide(L)' 'MKKWMMLAFAFSLIVLGGCSGKTAESEGDGKKLYITTTIGQIADAVKIIAGDKAEVHSLMGPGT' A
#
# COMPACT_ATOMS: atom_id res chain seq x y z
N MET A 1 43.23 -13.40 -13.84
CA MET A 1 42.77 -11.99 -13.63
C MET A 1 41.45 -11.70 -14.35
N LYS A 2 41.30 -12.00 -15.65
CA LYS A 2 40.05 -11.74 -16.42
C LYS A 2 38.78 -12.44 -15.88
N LYS A 3 38.92 -13.66 -15.33
CA LYS A 3 37.81 -14.45 -14.74
C LYS A 3 37.27 -13.85 -13.44
N TRP A 4 38.13 -13.25 -12.62
CA TRP A 4 37.73 -12.60 -11.36
C TRP A 4 37.07 -11.25 -11.61
N MET A 5 37.53 -10.54 -12.64
CA MET A 5 36.94 -9.27 -13.08
C MET A 5 35.52 -9.47 -13.65
N MET A 6 35.26 -10.57 -14.36
CA MET A 6 33.91 -10.94 -14.78
C MET A 6 33.00 -11.36 -13.62
N LEU A 7 33.55 -12.07 -12.62
CA LEU A 7 32.77 -12.49 -11.45
C LEU A 7 32.34 -11.29 -10.59
N ALA A 8 33.23 -10.29 -10.43
CA ALA A 8 32.92 -9.06 -9.73
C ALA A 8 31.84 -8.23 -10.45
N PHE A 9 31.87 -8.19 -11.79
CA PHE A 9 30.85 -7.52 -12.59
C PHE A 9 29.47 -8.20 -12.44
N ALA A 10 29.43 -9.53 -12.52
CA ALA A 10 28.19 -10.30 -12.32
C ALA A 10 27.59 -10.12 -10.92
N PHE A 11 28.43 -10.03 -9.88
CA PHE A 11 27.97 -9.77 -8.52
C PHE A 11 27.42 -8.35 -8.35
N SER A 12 28.01 -7.35 -9.02
CA SER A 12 27.51 -5.98 -9.02
C SER A 12 26.11 -5.85 -9.63
N LEU A 13 25.80 -6.62 -10.69
CA LEU A 13 24.45 -6.66 -11.27
C LEU A 13 23.39 -7.22 -10.31
N ILE A 14 23.75 -8.22 -9.50
CA ILE A 14 22.83 -8.81 -8.49
C ILE A 14 22.54 -7.81 -7.36
N VAL A 15 23.55 -7.06 -6.92
CA VAL A 15 23.39 -6.03 -5.88
C VAL A 15 22.51 -4.86 -6.37
N LEU A 16 22.61 -4.48 -7.65
CA LEU A 16 21.74 -3.44 -8.23
C LEU A 16 20.28 -3.89 -8.41
N GLY A 17 20.03 -5.18 -8.68
CA GLY A 17 18.67 -5.72 -8.82
C GLY A 17 17.86 -5.77 -7.52
N GLY A 18 18.52 -5.80 -6.37
CA GLY A 18 17.87 -5.78 -5.04
C GLY A 18 17.36 -4.40 -4.60
N CYS A 19 17.81 -3.33 -5.26
CA CYS A 19 17.37 -1.96 -4.99
C CYS A 19 16.16 -1.54 -5.84
N SER A 20 15.63 -2.44 -6.69
CA SER A 20 14.20 -2.41 -7.06
C SER A 20 13.36 -2.88 -5.87
N GLY A 21 13.66 -2.29 -4.71
CA GLY A 21 12.92 -2.46 -3.49
C GLY A 21 11.52 -2.02 -3.82
N LYS A 22 10.64 -3.03 -3.86
CA LYS A 22 9.18 -2.92 -3.87
C LYS A 22 8.81 -1.55 -4.40
N THR A 23 8.79 -1.38 -5.73
CA THR A 23 7.93 -0.35 -6.32
C THR A 23 6.70 -0.45 -5.46
N ALA A 24 6.45 0.55 -4.63
CA ALA A 24 5.14 0.69 -4.06
C ALA A 24 4.33 0.70 -5.33
N GLU A 25 3.70 -0.44 -5.66
CA GLU A 25 2.51 -0.41 -6.48
C GLU A 25 1.80 0.76 -5.85
N SER A 26 1.75 1.89 -6.58
CA SER A 26 0.85 2.94 -6.19
C SER A 26 -0.43 2.17 -6.05
N GLU A 27 -0.91 2.01 -4.80
CA GLU A 27 -2.15 1.32 -4.46
C GLU A 27 -3.26 2.18 -5.06
N GLY A 28 -3.33 2.16 -6.38
CA GLY A 28 -3.80 3.28 -7.18
C GLY A 28 -4.66 2.82 -8.34
N ASP A 29 -4.95 1.52 -8.44
CA ASP A 29 -5.90 1.00 -9.43
C ASP A 29 -6.86 -0.06 -8.89
N GLY A 30 -7.09 -0.11 -7.57
CA GLY A 30 -8.12 -1.02 -7.05
C GLY A 30 -8.37 -1.08 -5.55
N LYS A 31 -7.50 -0.54 -4.69
CA LYS A 31 -7.76 -0.51 -3.25
C LYS A 31 -8.39 0.82 -2.86
N LYS A 32 -9.66 0.78 -2.44
CA LYS A 32 -10.35 1.92 -1.84
C LYS A 32 -9.61 2.34 -0.57
N LEU A 33 -9.58 3.65 -0.30
CA LEU A 33 -9.02 4.18 0.95
C LEU A 33 -9.78 3.56 2.14
N TYR A 34 -9.08 2.96 3.10
CA TYR A 34 -9.73 2.36 4.27
C TYR A 34 -9.83 3.38 5.41
N ILE A 35 -11.04 3.66 5.87
CA ILE A 35 -11.33 4.66 6.91
C ILE A 35 -12.03 3.98 8.09
N THR A 36 -11.44 4.11 9.27
CA THR A 36 -12.04 3.63 10.53
C THR A 36 -12.58 4.80 11.33
N THR A 37 -13.82 4.69 11.81
CA THR A 37 -14.43 5.65 12.74
C THR A 37 -14.79 4.95 14.05
N THR A 38 -14.85 5.70 15.15
CA THR A 38 -15.28 5.10 16.43
C THR A 38 -16.77 4.79 16.42
N ILE A 39 -17.61 5.76 16.03
CA ILE A 39 -19.08 5.67 16.08
C ILE A 39 -19.73 5.67 14.69
N GLY A 40 -20.94 5.10 14.61
CA GLY A 40 -21.73 5.00 13.38
C GLY A 40 -22.13 6.35 12.77
N GLN A 41 -22.49 7.35 13.58
CA GLN A 41 -22.92 8.67 13.07
C GLN A 41 -21.83 9.35 12.23
N ILE A 42 -20.56 9.17 12.62
CA ILE A 42 -19.42 9.68 11.85
C ILE A 42 -19.20 8.81 10.60
N ALA A 43 -19.33 7.49 10.70
CA ALA A 43 -19.24 6.61 9.52
C ALA A 43 -20.27 6.99 8.45
N ASP A 44 -21.50 7.35 8.83
CA ASP A 44 -22.56 7.73 7.90
C ASP A 44 -22.22 9.03 7.16
N ALA A 45 -21.75 10.06 7.88
CA ALA A 45 -21.28 11.30 7.25
C ALA A 45 -20.10 11.04 6.30
N VAL A 46 -19.15 10.22 6.73
CA VAL A 46 -17.94 9.91 5.93
C VAL A 46 -18.28 9.10 4.68
N LYS A 47 -19.24 8.17 4.73
CA LYS A 47 -19.69 7.43 3.53
C LYS A 47 -20.24 8.35 2.44
N ILE A 48 -21.00 9.39 2.82
CA ILE A 48 -21.53 10.38 1.88
C ILE A 48 -20.38 11.19 1.25
N ILE A 49 -19.42 11.62 2.07
CA ILE A 49 -18.26 12.42 1.61
C ILE A 49 -17.33 11.59 0.71
N ALA A 50 -17.07 10.34 1.11
CA ALA A 50 -16.12 9.47 0.42
C ALA A 50 -16.68 8.88 -0.88
N GLY A 51 -18.00 8.68 -0.96
CA GLY A 51 -18.64 7.99 -2.07
C GLY A 51 -17.98 6.64 -2.34
N ASP A 52 -17.74 6.33 -3.62
CA ASP A 52 -17.13 5.06 -4.03
C ASP A 52 -15.61 4.97 -3.82
N LYS A 53 -14.96 6.04 -3.35
CA LYS A 53 -13.49 6.15 -3.30
C LYS A 53 -12.88 5.56 -2.02
N ALA A 54 -13.69 5.31 -0.99
CA ALA A 54 -13.23 4.79 0.29
C ALA A 54 -14.16 3.69 0.83
N GLU A 55 -13.60 2.81 1.65
CA GLU A 55 -14.31 1.86 2.49
C GLU A 55 -14.34 2.40 3.92
N VAL A 56 -15.55 2.52 4.50
CA VAL A 56 -15.74 3.16 5.81
C VAL A 56 -16.31 2.16 6.80
N HIS A 57 -15.58 1.93 7.90
CA HIS A 57 -15.93 0.99 8.95
C HIS A 57 -16.02 1.69 10.32
N SER A 58 -17.10 1.44 11.07
CA SER A 58 -17.19 1.87 12.46
C SER A 58 -16.72 0.78 13.41
N LEU A 59 -16.02 1.16 14.47
CA LEU A 59 -15.61 0.24 15.54
C LEU A 59 -16.79 -0.14 16.43
N MET A 60 -17.70 0.81 16.68
CA MET A 60 -18.94 0.58 17.42
C MET A 60 -20.09 0.25 16.48
N GLY A 61 -20.96 -0.65 16.91
CA GLY A 61 -22.18 -1.04 16.21
C GLY A 61 -23.32 -0.04 16.44
N PRO A 62 -24.44 -0.17 15.69
CA PRO A 62 -25.62 0.64 15.95
C PRO A 62 -26.22 0.29 17.32
N GLY A 63 -26.31 1.27 18.21
CA GLY A 63 -26.97 1.12 19.52
C GLY A 63 -26.11 0.54 20.65
N THR A 64 -24.79 0.41 20.47
CA THR A 64 -23.82 0.14 21.54
C THR A 64 -23.27 1.42 22.15
#